data_AF-A0A9D5V488-F1
#
_entry.id   AF-A0A9D5V488-F1
#
_cell.length_a   1.000
_cell.length_b   1.000
_cell.length_c   1.000
_cell.angle_alpha   90.00
_cell.angle_beta   90.00
_cell.angle_gamma   90.00
#
_symmetry.space_group_name_H-M   'P 1'
#
loop_
_entity.id
_entity.type
_entity.pdbx_description
1 polymer ?
#
loop_
_entity_poly.entity_id
_entity_poly.type
_entity_poly.pdbx_seq_one_letter_code
_entity_poly.pdbx_strand_id
1 'polypeptide(L)'
;MPTICHQPRPVDRDRFPANAGGHPLETRYGLPREVHFCRRCVISNQRPSSAVEFKHTRESRKETIHFDAEGVCDACRVAEEKKRVDWREREAALRELCDRHRSADGSYDCLVPGSGGKDSFYAAHVLRYRYGMHPLTVTWAPHIHTDWGWRNFQSWIHAGFDNYLMTPNGRVHRLLTRLAVENLFHPFQPFILGQKNLAPKMALRHGLKLIFYGENEAEYGNARKDAAKPTRDRGYFAAASDFEGLHLGGVSVKDLMGEFGVERCDLEPYLPADPEALERSGTEVHYLGYYLPWHPQGCYYYAVEQGGFRPSPERTPGTYSKYNSIDDRIDDFHYHTTFIKFGIGRATYDAAQEIRNEEITREEGVALVRKFDGEFPERFAEEIFRYLSISEREFPRASRMFQQPLMDRDYYWSLADQFRSPHLWAWEHGGWRLRHTVFQGVEMEEGVRHKIA
;
A
#
# COMPACT_ATOMS: atom_id res chain seq x y z
N MET A 1 -13.13 22.05 -20.00
CA MET A 1 -14.37 21.98 -19.21
C MET A 1 -13.98 21.66 -17.78
N PRO A 2 -14.63 22.24 -16.76
CA PRO A 2 -14.30 21.92 -15.37
C PRO A 2 -14.46 20.43 -15.09
N THR A 3 -13.53 19.89 -14.29
CA THR A 3 -13.48 18.50 -13.82
C THR A 3 -14.55 18.29 -12.75
N ILE A 4 -15.80 18.12 -13.17
CA ILE A 4 -16.92 17.89 -12.25
C ILE A 4 -16.93 16.41 -11.83
N CYS A 5 -16.85 16.16 -10.53
CA CYS A 5 -17.10 14.89 -9.90
C CYS A 5 -18.61 14.65 -9.83
N HIS A 6 -19.10 13.78 -10.71
CA HIS A 6 -20.51 13.44 -10.81
C HIS A 6 -20.95 12.45 -9.74
N GLN A 7 -22.20 12.56 -9.28
CA GLN A 7 -22.81 11.55 -8.43
C GLN A 7 -22.75 10.18 -9.12
N PRO A 8 -22.44 9.11 -8.35
CA PRO A 8 -22.44 7.78 -8.89
C PRO A 8 -23.81 7.41 -9.47
N ARG A 9 -23.85 7.05 -10.76
CA ARG A 9 -25.08 6.56 -11.38
C ARG A 9 -25.30 5.08 -11.03
N PRO A 10 -26.57 4.63 -10.94
CA PRO A 10 -26.88 3.21 -10.83
C PRO A 10 -26.18 2.42 -11.94
N VAL A 11 -25.53 1.34 -11.56
CA VAL A 11 -24.86 0.45 -12.51
C VAL A 11 -25.90 -0.43 -13.20
N ASP A 12 -25.75 -0.56 -14.52
CA ASP A 12 -26.49 -1.53 -15.29
C ASP A 12 -26.10 -2.96 -14.86
N ARG A 13 -27.00 -3.61 -14.11
CA ARG A 13 -26.80 -4.94 -13.53
C ARG A 13 -26.81 -6.04 -14.59
N ASP A 14 -27.36 -5.79 -15.78
CA ASP A 14 -27.36 -6.77 -16.88
C ASP A 14 -25.96 -7.01 -17.43
N ARG A 15 -25.02 -6.08 -17.18
CA ARG A 15 -23.59 -6.28 -17.47
C ARG A 15 -22.91 -7.29 -16.54
N PHE A 16 -23.58 -7.71 -15.47
CA PHE A 16 -23.05 -8.61 -14.44
C PHE A 16 -23.94 -9.86 -14.29
N PRO A 17 -24.25 -10.59 -15.37
CA PRO A 17 -25.20 -11.69 -15.31
C PRO A 17 -24.68 -12.82 -14.42
N ALA A 18 -25.58 -13.52 -13.72
CA ALA A 18 -25.22 -14.68 -12.89
C ALA A 18 -24.47 -15.75 -13.71
N ASN A 19 -24.94 -16.02 -14.92
CA ASN A 19 -24.30 -16.91 -15.89
C ASN A 19 -23.88 -16.10 -17.13
N ALA A 20 -22.60 -16.15 -17.50
CA ALA A 20 -22.07 -15.48 -18.68
C ALA A 20 -22.45 -16.15 -20.01
N GLY A 21 -23.02 -17.37 -19.99
CA GLY A 21 -23.49 -18.08 -21.18
C GLY A 21 -22.39 -18.39 -22.20
N GLY A 22 -21.12 -18.43 -21.77
CA GLY A 22 -19.96 -18.59 -22.66
C GLY A 22 -19.51 -17.30 -23.36
N HIS A 23 -20.18 -16.16 -23.15
CA HIS A 23 -19.76 -14.89 -23.72
C HIS A 23 -18.63 -14.24 -22.90
N PRO A 24 -17.62 -13.64 -23.57
CA PRO A 24 -16.54 -12.95 -22.89
C PRO A 24 -17.04 -11.69 -22.18
N LEU A 25 -16.93 -11.64 -20.85
CA LEU A 25 -17.27 -10.47 -20.04
C LEU A 25 -16.19 -9.38 -20.14
N GLU A 26 -16.57 -8.12 -19.93
CA GLU A 26 -15.62 -7.01 -19.92
C GLU A 26 -14.61 -7.14 -18.76
N THR A 27 -13.35 -6.85 -19.09
CA THR A 27 -12.25 -6.75 -18.14
C THR A 27 -11.84 -5.29 -17.94
N ARG A 28 -11.72 -4.85 -16.69
CA ARG A 28 -11.28 -3.48 -16.34
C ARG A 28 -9.84 -3.46 -15.82
N TYR A 29 -9.26 -2.25 -15.73
CA TYR A 29 -7.96 -1.97 -15.10
C TYR A 29 -6.74 -2.68 -15.72
N GLY A 30 -6.86 -3.27 -16.91
CA GLY A 30 -5.80 -4.09 -17.50
C GLY A 30 -5.71 -5.51 -16.92
N LEU A 31 -6.72 -5.93 -16.15
CA LEU A 31 -6.74 -7.24 -15.51
C LEU A 31 -6.82 -8.38 -16.53
N PRO A 32 -6.14 -9.52 -16.26
CA PRO A 32 -6.29 -10.73 -17.06
C PRO A 32 -7.73 -11.23 -17.05
N ARG A 33 -8.22 -11.63 -18.23
CA ARG A 33 -9.57 -12.19 -18.41
C ARG A 33 -9.76 -13.49 -17.62
N GLU A 34 -8.78 -14.38 -17.68
CA GLU A 34 -8.79 -15.62 -16.93
C GLU A 34 -8.27 -15.38 -15.52
N VAL A 35 -9.02 -15.84 -14.53
CA VAL A 35 -8.68 -15.73 -13.12
C VAL A 35 -8.03 -17.02 -12.67
N HIS A 36 -6.78 -16.93 -12.23
CA HIS A 36 -5.99 -18.04 -11.72
C HIS A 36 -5.55 -17.75 -10.28
N PHE A 37 -5.36 -18.81 -9.49
CA PHE A 37 -4.83 -18.73 -8.13
C PHE A 37 -3.54 -19.53 -8.03
N CYS A 38 -2.57 -19.00 -7.29
CA CYS A 38 -1.26 -19.62 -7.17
C CYS A 38 -1.38 -21.02 -6.57
N ARG A 39 -0.59 -21.97 -7.08
CA ARG A 39 -0.53 -23.34 -6.53
C ARG A 39 0.21 -23.44 -5.20
N ARG A 40 1.08 -22.47 -4.89
CA ARG A 40 1.89 -22.46 -3.65
C ARG A 40 1.27 -21.64 -2.53
N CYS A 41 0.62 -20.52 -2.83
CA CYS A 41 -0.07 -19.69 -1.86
C CYS A 41 -1.53 -19.45 -2.28
N VAL A 42 -2.17 -18.37 -1.80
CA VAL A 42 -3.57 -18.03 -2.11
C VAL A 42 -3.75 -16.84 -3.06
N ILE A 43 -2.64 -16.20 -3.48
CA ILE A 43 -2.72 -14.99 -4.33
C ILE A 43 -3.32 -15.30 -5.71
N SER A 44 -4.05 -14.35 -6.26
CA SER A 44 -4.59 -14.41 -7.63
C SER A 44 -3.72 -13.65 -8.62
N ASN A 45 -3.75 -14.07 -9.90
CA ASN A 45 -3.18 -13.30 -11.01
C ASN A 45 -3.89 -11.94 -11.25
N GLN A 46 -4.95 -11.63 -10.51
CA GLN A 46 -5.60 -10.33 -10.52
C GLN A 46 -4.88 -9.28 -9.64
N ARG A 47 -3.86 -9.69 -8.86
CA ARG A 47 -3.10 -8.76 -8.00
C ARG A 47 -2.34 -7.74 -8.87
N PRO A 48 -2.60 -6.42 -8.73
CA PRO A 48 -1.89 -5.41 -9.49
C PRO A 48 -0.45 -5.24 -8.98
N SER A 49 0.50 -5.09 -9.91
CA SER A 49 1.88 -4.71 -9.64
C SER A 49 2.01 -3.23 -9.30
N SER A 50 3.08 -2.87 -8.58
CA SER A 50 3.35 -1.46 -8.30
C SER A 50 3.56 -0.68 -9.60
N ALA A 51 3.10 0.56 -9.62
CA ALA A 51 3.28 1.48 -10.72
C ALA A 51 3.82 2.82 -10.23
N VAL A 52 4.15 3.70 -11.18
CA VAL A 52 4.50 5.10 -10.92
C VAL A 52 3.23 5.84 -10.45
N GLU A 53 3.10 6.05 -9.14
CA GLU A 53 1.81 6.41 -8.52
C GLU A 53 1.30 7.78 -8.96
N PHE A 54 2.21 8.75 -9.15
CA PHE A 54 1.88 10.11 -9.58
C PHE A 54 1.53 10.22 -11.08
N LYS A 55 1.41 9.10 -11.80
CA LYS A 55 0.89 9.05 -13.19
C LYS A 55 -0.47 8.35 -13.28
N HIS A 56 -1.04 7.94 -12.15
CA HIS A 56 -2.22 7.12 -12.10
C HIS A 56 -3.50 7.94 -12.34
N THR A 57 -4.23 7.54 -13.38
CA THR A 57 -5.55 8.07 -13.78
C THR A 57 -6.58 6.94 -13.84
N ARG A 58 -7.85 7.28 -14.09
CA ARG A 58 -8.93 6.31 -14.25
C ARG A 58 -8.71 5.34 -15.42
N GLU A 59 -8.03 5.79 -16.47
CA GLU A 59 -7.73 5.05 -17.70
C GLU A 59 -6.49 4.18 -17.57
N SER A 60 -5.75 4.31 -16.48
CA SER A 60 -4.51 3.55 -16.25
C SER A 60 -4.77 2.05 -16.25
N ARG A 61 -3.92 1.33 -17.00
CA ARG A 61 -3.88 -0.13 -17.00
C ARG A 61 -2.79 -0.58 -16.03
N LYS A 62 -3.09 -1.62 -15.25
CA LYS A 62 -2.17 -2.23 -14.30
C LYS A 62 -1.59 -3.48 -14.93
N GLU A 63 -0.26 -3.60 -14.84
CA GLU A 63 0.36 -4.92 -14.91
C GLU A 63 -0.05 -5.70 -13.66
N THR A 64 -0.14 -7.01 -13.79
CA THR A 64 -0.50 -7.90 -12.69
C THR A 64 0.64 -8.87 -12.40
N ILE A 65 0.59 -9.48 -11.22
CA ILE A 65 1.55 -10.49 -10.81
C ILE A 65 1.64 -11.61 -11.86
N HIS A 66 2.87 -11.93 -12.28
CA HIS A 66 3.12 -12.97 -13.25
C HIS A 66 3.05 -14.37 -12.60
N PHE A 67 2.51 -15.32 -13.36
CA PHE A 67 2.41 -16.74 -13.02
C PHE A 67 3.14 -17.54 -14.09
N ASP A 68 3.99 -18.47 -13.67
CA ASP A 68 4.69 -19.36 -14.61
C ASP A 68 3.81 -20.52 -15.11
N ALA A 69 4.38 -21.35 -15.99
CA ALA A 69 3.71 -22.52 -16.57
C ALA A 69 3.32 -23.59 -15.53
N GLU A 70 3.91 -23.58 -14.33
CA GLU A 70 3.53 -24.47 -13.22
C GLU A 70 2.36 -23.90 -12.41
N GLY A 71 1.91 -22.67 -12.69
CA GLY A 71 0.88 -21.96 -11.95
C GLY A 71 1.38 -21.36 -10.63
N VAL A 72 2.69 -21.08 -10.54
CA VAL A 72 3.32 -20.48 -9.36
C VAL A 72 3.57 -18.99 -9.63
N CYS A 73 3.18 -18.14 -8.69
CA CYS A 73 3.35 -16.70 -8.82
C CYS A 73 4.80 -16.25 -8.54
N ASP A 74 5.16 -15.11 -9.11
CA ASP A 74 6.49 -14.52 -8.96
C ASP A 74 6.92 -14.35 -7.49
N ALA A 75 6.02 -13.93 -6.59
CA ALA A 75 6.34 -13.78 -5.17
C ALA A 75 6.76 -15.11 -4.50
N CYS A 76 6.11 -16.23 -4.86
CA CYS A 76 6.50 -17.54 -4.35
C CYS A 76 7.87 -17.97 -4.89
N ARG A 77 8.16 -17.64 -6.16
CA ARG A 77 9.47 -17.91 -6.74
C ARG A 77 10.58 -17.08 -6.08
N VAL A 78 10.33 -15.80 -5.75
CA VAL A 78 11.25 -14.99 -4.97
C VAL A 78 11.53 -15.63 -3.61
N ALA A 79 10.48 -16.10 -2.90
CA ALA A 79 10.65 -16.79 -1.62
C ALA A 79 11.48 -18.09 -1.74
N GLU A 80 11.28 -18.87 -2.81
CA GLU A 80 12.09 -20.06 -3.11
C GLU A 80 13.57 -19.71 -3.41
N GLU A 81 13.81 -18.62 -4.16
CA GLU A 81 15.16 -18.12 -4.47
C GLU A 81 15.88 -17.61 -3.23
N LYS A 82 15.15 -16.92 -2.34
CA LYS A 82 15.64 -16.36 -1.08
C LYS A 82 16.28 -17.43 -0.18
N LYS A 83 15.80 -18.68 -0.23
CA LYS A 83 16.38 -19.82 0.51
C LYS A 83 17.79 -20.20 0.03
N ARG A 84 18.20 -19.75 -1.16
CA ARG A 84 19.52 -20.02 -1.75
C ARG A 84 20.51 -18.85 -1.61
N VAL A 85 20.09 -17.74 -1.01
CA VAL A 85 20.92 -16.55 -0.82
C VAL A 85 21.99 -16.83 0.24
N ASP A 86 23.24 -16.48 -0.07
CA ASP A 86 24.30 -16.41 0.93
C ASP A 86 24.12 -15.14 1.78
N TRP A 87 23.48 -15.28 2.93
CA TRP A 87 23.24 -14.18 3.85
C TRP A 87 24.52 -13.62 4.48
N ARG A 88 25.62 -14.39 4.53
CA ARG A 88 26.90 -13.87 5.04
C ARG A 88 27.53 -12.94 4.03
N GLU A 89 27.47 -13.27 2.75
CA GLU A 89 27.90 -12.38 1.66
C GLU A 89 27.06 -11.11 1.63
N ARG A 90 25.73 -11.24 1.71
CA ARG A 90 24.80 -10.10 1.78
C ARG A 90 25.09 -9.19 2.97
N GLU A 91 25.31 -9.76 4.15
CA GLU A 91 25.66 -8.98 5.34
C GLU A 91 27.02 -8.29 5.21
N ALA A 92 28.03 -8.94 4.60
CA ALA A 92 29.33 -8.33 4.35
C ALA A 92 29.21 -7.11 3.41
N ALA A 93 28.41 -7.22 2.35
CA ALA A 93 28.13 -6.10 1.45
C ALA A 93 27.41 -4.93 2.15
N LEU A 94 26.53 -5.21 3.12
CA LEU A 94 25.90 -4.18 3.95
C LEU A 94 26.91 -3.48 4.85
N ARG A 95 27.83 -4.23 5.47
CA ARG A 95 28.89 -3.63 6.30
C ARG A 95 29.75 -2.68 5.48
N GLU A 96 30.16 -3.11 4.29
CA GLU A 96 30.92 -2.26 3.37
C GLU A 96 30.14 -1.00 2.96
N LEU A 97 28.85 -1.14 2.64
CA LEU A 97 27.99 0.00 2.35
C LEU A 97 27.90 0.96 3.55
N CYS A 98 27.63 0.44 4.74
CA CYS A 98 27.60 1.23 5.97
C CYS A 98 28.93 1.96 6.19
N ASP A 99 30.07 1.28 6.07
CA ASP A 99 31.39 1.86 6.33
C ASP A 99 31.75 3.00 5.36
N ARG A 100 31.23 2.98 4.12
CA ARG A 100 31.40 4.09 3.17
C ARG A 100 30.63 5.36 3.56
N HIS A 101 29.54 5.23 4.31
CA HIS A 101 28.64 6.34 4.63
C HIS A 101 28.68 6.78 6.09
N ARG A 102 29.08 5.87 7.00
CA ARG A 102 29.07 6.07 8.44
C ARG A 102 29.80 7.34 8.83
N SER A 103 29.16 8.15 9.67
CA SER A 103 29.78 9.36 10.18
C SER A 103 30.85 9.02 11.23
N ALA A 104 31.90 9.85 11.27
CA ALA A 104 32.97 9.74 12.28
C ALA A 104 32.73 10.68 13.49
N ASP A 105 31.85 11.67 13.33
CA ASP A 105 31.55 12.71 14.32
C ASP A 105 30.18 12.55 14.99
N GLY A 106 29.43 11.50 14.63
CA GLY A 106 28.09 11.23 15.14
C GLY A 106 26.97 12.00 14.44
N SER A 107 27.26 12.72 13.34
CA SER A 107 26.23 13.28 12.46
C SER A 107 25.38 12.19 11.81
N TYR A 108 24.19 12.54 11.31
CA TYR A 108 23.36 11.58 10.59
C TYR A 108 24.06 11.08 9.32
N ASP A 109 24.05 9.77 9.10
CA ASP A 109 24.77 9.11 8.01
C ASP A 109 23.86 8.30 7.08
N CYS A 110 22.61 8.07 7.49
CA CYS A 110 21.57 7.47 6.68
C CYS A 110 20.18 7.97 7.06
N LEU A 111 19.23 7.82 6.15
CA LEU A 111 17.81 8.13 6.37
C LEU A 111 16.98 6.84 6.40
N VAL A 112 16.09 6.72 7.38
CA VAL A 112 15.11 5.63 7.46
C VAL A 112 13.69 6.21 7.47
N PRO A 113 12.92 6.08 6.38
CA PRO A 113 11.51 6.44 6.38
C PRO A 113 10.68 5.40 7.12
N GLY A 114 9.62 5.82 7.80
CA GLY A 114 8.76 4.89 8.52
C GLY A 114 7.63 5.57 9.27
N SER A 115 6.66 4.78 9.73
CA SER A 115 5.57 5.26 10.58
C SER A 115 5.76 4.93 12.06
N GLY A 116 6.86 4.26 12.42
CA GLY A 116 7.03 3.62 13.73
C GLY A 116 6.34 2.27 13.84
N GLY A 117 5.87 1.72 12.71
CA GLY A 117 5.50 0.32 12.58
C GLY A 117 6.69 -0.62 12.79
N LYS A 118 6.41 -1.91 12.92
CA LYS A 118 7.39 -2.97 13.18
C LYS A 118 8.60 -2.95 12.23
N ASP A 119 8.36 -2.69 10.94
CA ASP A 119 9.35 -2.77 9.88
C ASP A 119 10.35 -1.61 9.95
N SER A 120 9.84 -0.39 10.07
CA SER A 120 10.68 0.81 10.21
C SER A 120 11.41 0.85 11.55
N PHE A 121 10.78 0.33 12.61
CA PHE A 121 11.44 0.16 13.90
C PHE A 121 12.64 -0.78 13.76
N TYR A 122 12.43 -1.98 13.21
CA TYR A 122 13.49 -2.96 12.99
C TYR A 122 14.63 -2.39 12.15
N ALA A 123 14.32 -1.72 11.03
CA ALA A 123 15.32 -1.14 10.15
C ALA A 123 16.21 -0.11 10.86
N ALA A 124 15.60 0.89 11.52
CA ALA A 124 16.33 1.93 12.23
C ALA A 124 17.15 1.36 13.40
N HIS A 125 16.55 0.45 14.17
CA HIS A 125 17.17 -0.15 15.33
C HIS A 125 18.36 -1.04 14.97
N VAL A 126 18.23 -1.90 13.96
CA VAL A 126 19.35 -2.73 13.50
C VAL A 126 20.48 -1.87 12.93
N LEU A 127 20.19 -0.87 12.10
CA LEU A 127 21.21 0.02 11.55
C LEU A 127 21.99 0.74 12.66
N ARG A 128 21.29 1.25 13.68
CA ARG A 128 21.92 1.94 14.81
C ARG A 128 22.74 1.00 15.68
N TYR A 129 22.14 -0.06 16.19
CA TYR A 129 22.75 -0.85 17.27
C TYR A 129 23.62 -2.02 16.79
N ARG A 130 23.35 -2.59 15.62
CA ARG A 130 24.17 -3.66 15.05
C ARG A 130 25.22 -3.14 14.07
N TYR A 131 24.87 -2.12 13.29
CA TYR A 131 25.75 -1.57 12.28
C TYR A 131 26.39 -0.25 12.68
N GLY A 132 26.07 0.34 13.84
CA GLY A 132 26.71 1.56 14.35
C GLY A 132 26.53 2.78 13.45
N MET A 133 25.40 2.84 12.75
CA MET A 133 24.98 4.01 11.96
C MET A 133 24.23 5.01 12.86
N HIS A 134 24.02 6.22 12.35
CA HIS A 134 23.21 7.28 12.96
C HIS A 134 22.02 7.63 12.06
N PRO A 135 20.92 6.85 12.11
CA PRO A 135 19.78 7.08 11.23
C PRO A 135 19.01 8.34 11.62
N LEU A 136 18.76 9.21 10.63
CA LEU A 136 17.68 10.20 10.71
C LEU A 136 16.37 9.53 10.32
N THR A 137 15.38 9.51 11.22
CA THR A 137 14.08 8.94 10.89
C THR A 137 13.13 10.00 10.33
N VAL A 138 12.32 9.62 9.34
CA VAL A 138 11.36 10.53 8.69
C VAL A 138 10.00 9.86 8.57
N THR A 139 8.97 10.53 9.08
CA THR A 139 7.59 10.05 9.06
C THR A 139 6.73 10.93 8.16
N TRP A 140 6.02 10.29 7.23
CA TRP A 140 4.85 10.88 6.58
C TRP A 140 3.61 10.49 7.39
N ALA A 141 2.88 11.47 7.91
CA ALA A 141 1.73 11.19 8.77
C ALA A 141 0.63 10.42 8.00
N PRO A 142 -0.06 9.47 8.65
CA PRO A 142 -1.27 8.84 8.11
C PRO A 142 -2.39 9.86 7.97
N HIS A 143 -3.48 9.45 7.29
CA HIS A 143 -4.65 10.30 7.16
C HIS A 143 -5.27 10.59 8.52
N ILE A 144 -5.46 9.54 9.32
CA ILE A 144 -5.96 9.60 10.69
C ILE A 144 -5.23 8.53 11.51
N HIS A 145 -4.50 8.95 12.53
CA HIS A 145 -3.83 8.01 13.42
C HIS A 145 -4.83 7.12 14.19
N THR A 146 -4.51 5.85 14.33
CA THR A 146 -5.05 5.04 15.44
C THR A 146 -4.31 5.36 16.73
N ASP A 147 -4.96 5.15 17.88
CA ASP A 147 -4.33 5.40 19.18
C ASP A 147 -3.10 4.51 19.41
N TRP A 148 -3.17 3.25 18.98
CA TRP A 148 -2.06 2.31 19.07
C TRP A 148 -0.95 2.62 18.05
N GLY A 149 -1.30 3.08 16.84
CA GLY A 149 -0.34 3.57 15.86
C GLY A 149 0.46 4.75 16.38
N TRP A 150 -0.21 5.73 16.98
CA TRP A 150 0.45 6.88 17.61
C TRP A 150 1.38 6.46 18.76
N ARG A 151 0.94 5.52 19.61
CA ARG A 151 1.79 4.97 20.68
C ARG A 151 3.02 4.26 20.14
N ASN A 152 2.87 3.45 19.09
CA ASN A 152 4.00 2.75 18.45
C ASN A 152 4.99 3.74 17.82
N PHE A 153 4.49 4.81 17.19
CA PHE A 153 5.32 5.91 16.70
C PHE A 153 6.14 6.57 17.82
N GLN A 154 5.50 6.87 18.95
CA GLN A 154 6.20 7.40 20.13
C GLN A 154 7.23 6.40 20.69
N SER A 155 6.86 5.13 20.81
CA SER A 155 7.78 4.06 21.21
C SER A 155 9.03 3.99 20.32
N TRP A 156 8.87 4.18 19.01
CA TRP A 156 10.00 4.21 18.08
C TRP A 156 10.94 5.39 18.36
N ILE A 157 10.42 6.59 18.56
CA ILE A 157 11.23 7.78 18.91
C ILE A 157 11.96 7.55 20.25
N HIS A 158 11.24 7.11 21.27
CA HIS A 158 11.78 6.93 22.63
C HIS A 158 12.68 5.70 22.78
N ALA A 159 12.81 4.88 21.73
CA ALA A 159 13.87 3.87 21.62
C ALA A 159 15.22 4.46 21.19
N GLY A 160 15.35 5.78 21.07
CA GLY A 160 16.63 6.47 20.84
C GLY A 160 16.80 7.05 19.44
N PHE A 161 15.70 7.51 18.81
CA PHE A 161 15.70 8.03 17.44
C PHE A 161 15.13 9.44 17.37
N ASP A 162 15.82 10.32 16.63
CA ASP A 162 15.25 11.59 16.19
C ASP A 162 14.33 11.36 15.01
N ASN A 163 13.25 12.16 14.93
CA ASN A 163 12.26 12.04 13.88
C ASN A 163 11.81 13.41 13.33
N TYR A 164 11.74 13.49 12.00
CA TYR A 164 10.96 14.51 11.32
C TYR A 164 9.59 13.96 10.93
N LEU A 165 8.55 14.43 11.62
CA LEU A 165 7.15 14.16 11.27
C LEU A 165 6.62 15.24 10.33
N MET A 166 6.32 14.85 9.09
CA MET A 166 5.58 15.67 8.14
C MET A 166 4.09 15.32 8.21
N THR A 167 3.31 16.20 8.84
CA THR A 167 1.85 16.15 8.75
C THR A 167 1.40 17.10 7.64
N PRO A 168 0.81 16.60 6.54
CA PRO A 168 0.34 17.48 5.47
C PRO A 168 -0.75 18.43 5.91
N ASN A 169 -0.97 19.48 5.11
CA ASN A 169 -2.18 20.30 5.22
C ASN A 169 -3.42 19.40 5.17
N GLY A 170 -4.11 19.28 6.30
CA GLY A 170 -5.23 18.34 6.47
C GLY A 170 -6.38 18.59 5.51
N ARG A 171 -6.59 19.83 5.06
CA ARG A 171 -7.61 20.15 4.04
C ARG A 171 -7.22 19.59 2.68
N VAL A 172 -5.96 19.76 2.28
CA VAL A 172 -5.46 19.26 0.99
C VAL A 172 -5.35 17.74 1.00
N HIS A 173 -4.85 17.13 2.08
CA HIS A 173 -4.80 15.69 2.20
C HIS A 173 -6.19 15.06 2.11
N ARG A 174 -7.17 15.64 2.80
CA ARG A 174 -8.58 15.25 2.72
C ARG A 174 -9.13 15.33 1.30
N LEU A 175 -8.92 16.45 0.63
CA LEU A 175 -9.38 16.66 -0.75
C LEU A 175 -8.76 15.64 -1.71
N LEU A 176 -7.44 15.44 -1.65
CA LEU A 176 -6.75 14.46 -2.48
C LEU A 176 -7.25 13.04 -2.22
N THR A 177 -7.55 12.70 -0.97
CA THR A 177 -8.13 11.40 -0.59
C THR A 177 -9.53 11.23 -1.17
N ARG A 178 -10.40 12.25 -1.06
CA ARG A 178 -11.72 12.22 -1.67
C ARG A 178 -11.64 12.05 -3.19
N LEU A 179 -10.75 12.79 -3.86
CA LEU A 179 -10.54 12.65 -5.29
C LEU A 179 -10.02 11.24 -5.66
N ALA A 180 -9.10 10.69 -4.88
CA ALA A 180 -8.59 9.33 -5.10
C ALA A 180 -9.68 8.26 -4.92
N VAL A 181 -10.61 8.46 -3.98
CA VAL A 181 -11.82 7.61 -3.85
C VAL A 181 -12.70 7.77 -5.08
N GLU A 182 -13.02 9.00 -5.46
CA GLU A 182 -13.94 9.32 -6.56
C GLU A 182 -13.46 8.78 -7.93
N ASN A 183 -12.20 9.06 -8.26
CA ASN A 183 -11.68 8.85 -9.62
C ASN A 183 -11.01 7.48 -9.78
N LEU A 184 -10.40 6.98 -8.71
CA LEU A 184 -9.57 5.77 -8.75
C LEU A 184 -10.12 4.65 -7.88
N PHE A 185 -11.05 4.94 -6.97
CA PHE A 185 -11.48 4.06 -5.89
C PHE A 185 -10.28 3.48 -5.14
N HIS A 186 -9.37 4.39 -4.77
CA HIS A 186 -8.11 4.10 -4.10
C HIS A 186 -7.82 5.17 -3.03
N PRO A 187 -8.45 5.10 -1.84
CA PRO A 187 -8.32 6.13 -0.81
C PRO A 187 -6.88 6.33 -0.34
N PHE A 188 -6.04 5.28 -0.39
CA PHE A 188 -4.68 5.31 0.14
C PHE A 188 -3.65 5.98 -0.77
N GLN A 189 -4.02 6.36 -1.99
CA GLN A 189 -3.08 6.91 -2.96
C GLN A 189 -2.28 8.13 -2.42
N PRO A 190 -2.91 9.16 -1.80
CA PRO A 190 -2.18 10.33 -1.32
C PRO A 190 -1.14 9.97 -0.26
N PHE A 191 -1.41 8.94 0.55
CA PHE A 191 -0.46 8.44 1.52
C PHE A 191 0.72 7.71 0.86
N ILE A 192 0.47 6.86 -0.14
CA ILE A 192 1.54 6.21 -0.93
C ILE A 192 2.47 7.24 -1.58
N LEU A 193 1.89 8.33 -2.10
CA LEU A 193 2.66 9.43 -2.70
C LEU A 193 3.58 10.10 -1.68
N GLY A 194 3.06 10.45 -0.49
CA GLY A 194 3.85 11.02 0.58
C GLY A 194 4.97 10.08 1.05
N GLN A 195 4.66 8.79 1.26
CA GLN A 195 5.65 7.77 1.65
C GLN A 195 6.81 7.69 0.66
N LYS A 196 6.52 7.59 -0.65
CA LYS A 196 7.54 7.42 -1.68
C LYS A 196 8.38 8.68 -1.90
N ASN A 197 7.76 9.86 -1.82
CA ASN A 197 8.40 11.09 -2.27
C ASN A 197 9.08 11.89 -1.15
N LEU A 198 8.62 11.78 0.10
CA LEU A 198 9.15 12.59 1.20
C LEU A 198 10.61 12.24 1.55
N ALA A 199 10.94 10.95 1.67
CA ALA A 199 12.26 10.50 2.11
C ALA A 199 13.40 11.00 1.19
N PRO A 200 13.31 10.85 -0.14
CA PRO A 200 14.31 11.40 -1.06
C PRO A 200 14.49 12.91 -0.94
N LYS A 201 13.41 13.67 -0.78
CA LYS A 201 13.48 15.13 -0.59
C LYS A 201 14.14 15.50 0.75
N MET A 202 13.86 14.75 1.81
CA MET A 202 14.50 14.98 3.11
C MET A 202 15.99 14.61 3.08
N ALA A 203 16.37 13.53 2.40
CA ALA A 203 17.77 13.18 2.20
C ALA A 203 18.54 14.32 1.50
N LEU A 204 17.98 14.89 0.43
CA LEU A 204 18.54 16.06 -0.25
C LEU A 204 18.70 17.27 0.67
N ARG A 205 17.68 17.58 1.49
CA ARG A 205 17.72 18.73 2.43
C ARG A 205 18.78 18.57 3.52
N HIS A 206 19.03 17.34 3.98
CA HIS A 206 20.00 17.04 5.03
C HIS A 206 21.37 16.62 4.49
N GLY A 207 21.57 16.58 3.17
CA GLY A 207 22.82 16.12 2.55
C GLY A 207 23.13 14.64 2.76
N LEU A 208 22.10 13.82 3.02
CA LEU A 208 22.25 12.37 3.25
C LEU A 208 22.27 11.63 1.91
N LYS A 209 23.29 10.80 1.72
CA LYS A 209 23.48 10.04 0.48
C LYS A 209 22.87 8.64 0.49
N LEU A 210 22.44 8.16 1.66
CA LEU A 210 21.97 6.80 1.84
C LEU A 210 20.59 6.76 2.50
N ILE A 211 19.64 6.12 1.84
CA ILE A 211 18.29 5.88 2.34
C ILE A 211 18.03 4.37 2.41
N PHE A 212 17.50 3.87 3.53
CA PHE A 212 17.08 2.47 3.66
C PHE A 212 15.56 2.35 3.75
N TYR A 213 14.96 1.65 2.80
CA TYR A 213 13.62 1.06 2.91
C TYR A 213 13.71 -0.38 3.42
N GLY A 214 12.58 -0.97 3.82
CA GLY A 214 12.51 -2.37 4.26
C GLY A 214 12.65 -3.36 3.10
N GLU A 215 11.53 -3.95 2.69
CA GLU A 215 11.47 -5.00 1.67
C GLU A 215 11.33 -4.45 0.24
N ASN A 216 11.83 -5.23 -0.71
CA ASN A 216 11.65 -5.01 -2.14
C ASN A 216 10.24 -5.45 -2.56
N GLU A 217 9.58 -4.72 -3.45
CA GLU A 217 8.23 -5.03 -3.94
C GLU A 217 8.11 -6.40 -4.63
N ALA A 218 9.23 -6.99 -5.08
CA ALA A 218 9.28 -8.35 -5.63
C ALA A 218 8.85 -9.43 -4.60
N GLU A 219 9.08 -9.21 -3.30
CA GLU A 219 8.59 -10.08 -2.19
C GLU A 219 7.05 -10.17 -2.16
N TYR A 220 6.39 -9.20 -2.80
CA TYR A 220 4.94 -9.02 -2.85
C TYR A 220 4.34 -9.22 -4.24
N GLY A 221 5.15 -9.64 -5.23
CA GLY A 221 4.68 -10.02 -6.55
C GLY A 221 4.91 -9.01 -7.67
N ASN A 222 5.83 -8.07 -7.50
CA ASN A 222 6.44 -7.39 -8.65
C ASN A 222 7.45 -8.31 -9.36
N ALA A 223 8.02 -7.86 -10.48
CA ALA A 223 8.89 -8.68 -11.32
C ALA A 223 10.09 -9.24 -10.53
N ARG A 224 10.32 -10.55 -10.65
CA ARG A 224 11.40 -11.26 -9.92
C ARG A 224 12.79 -10.65 -10.12
N LYS A 225 13.08 -10.17 -11.33
CA LYS A 225 14.37 -9.54 -11.67
C LYS A 225 14.70 -8.34 -10.79
N ASP A 226 13.69 -7.69 -10.20
CA ASP A 226 13.87 -6.52 -9.34
C ASP A 226 14.48 -6.91 -7.99
N ALA A 227 14.31 -8.16 -7.54
CA ALA A 227 14.93 -8.69 -6.32
C ALA A 227 16.46 -8.86 -6.45
N ALA A 228 16.99 -8.85 -7.67
CA ALA A 228 18.43 -9.01 -7.91
C ALA A 228 19.24 -7.75 -7.60
N LYS A 229 18.58 -6.59 -7.44
CA LYS A 229 19.24 -5.31 -7.16
C LYS A 229 18.95 -4.85 -5.73
N PRO A 230 19.95 -4.28 -5.03
CA PRO A 230 19.74 -3.69 -3.71
C PRO A 230 18.99 -2.36 -3.78
N THR A 231 19.03 -1.67 -4.92
CA THR A 231 18.55 -0.31 -5.07
C THR A 231 17.14 -0.24 -5.66
N ARG A 232 16.38 0.76 -5.21
CA ARG A 232 15.06 1.10 -5.71
C ARG A 232 15.16 1.89 -7.01
N ASP A 233 14.30 1.56 -7.99
CA ASP A 233 14.20 2.33 -9.24
C ASP A 233 13.76 3.78 -8.96
N ARG A 234 14.55 4.73 -9.48
CA ARG A 234 14.30 6.18 -9.35
C ARG A 234 12.95 6.61 -9.92
N GLY A 235 12.44 5.92 -10.95
CA GLY A 235 11.14 6.22 -11.55
C GLY A 235 9.96 6.16 -10.58
N TYR A 236 10.10 5.49 -9.43
CA TYR A 236 9.06 5.47 -8.39
C TYR A 236 8.98 6.75 -7.55
N PHE A 237 10.03 7.59 -7.54
CA PHE A 237 10.13 8.72 -6.62
C PHE A 237 10.79 9.98 -7.22
N ALA A 238 11.16 9.95 -8.50
CA ALA A 238 11.77 11.08 -9.20
C ALA A 238 11.07 11.34 -10.54
N ALA A 239 10.77 12.60 -10.84
CA ALA A 239 10.24 13.06 -12.13
C ALA A 239 10.55 14.55 -12.34
N ALA A 240 10.49 15.00 -13.60
CA ALA A 240 10.69 16.40 -13.94
C ALA A 240 9.73 17.34 -13.18
N SER A 241 10.22 18.52 -12.85
CA SER A 241 9.53 19.52 -12.04
C SER A 241 8.50 20.37 -12.80
N ASP A 242 8.19 20.02 -14.06
CA ASP A 242 7.28 20.76 -14.94
C ASP A 242 5.80 20.40 -14.75
N PHE A 243 5.52 19.44 -13.86
CA PHE A 243 4.19 18.90 -13.56
C PHE A 243 3.50 18.18 -14.72
N GLU A 244 4.17 17.99 -15.85
CA GLU A 244 3.56 17.39 -17.02
C GLU A 244 3.25 15.91 -16.76
N GLY A 245 1.99 15.53 -16.96
CA GLY A 245 1.53 14.17 -16.71
C GLY A 245 1.44 13.77 -15.24
N LEU A 246 1.64 14.70 -14.29
CA LEU A 246 1.49 14.42 -12.86
C LEU A 246 0.03 14.50 -12.42
N HIS A 247 -0.44 13.43 -11.76
CA HIS A 247 -1.80 13.28 -11.27
C HIS A 247 -1.82 12.86 -9.80
N LEU A 248 -2.66 13.52 -9.01
CA LEU A 248 -2.89 13.22 -7.60
C LEU A 248 -4.41 13.05 -7.40
N GLY A 249 -4.84 11.93 -6.84
CA GLY A 249 -6.27 11.57 -6.79
C GLY A 249 -6.91 11.38 -8.17
N GLY A 250 -6.10 11.06 -9.18
CA GLY A 250 -6.54 10.96 -10.58
C GLY A 250 -6.79 12.29 -11.28
N VAL A 251 -6.48 13.42 -10.63
CA VAL A 251 -6.64 14.78 -11.18
C VAL A 251 -5.27 15.38 -11.47
N SER A 252 -5.13 16.10 -12.58
CA SER A 252 -3.87 16.74 -12.94
C SER A 252 -3.46 17.79 -11.90
N VAL A 253 -2.17 17.97 -11.67
CA VAL A 253 -1.65 19.03 -10.78
C VAL A 253 -2.15 20.42 -11.20
N LYS A 254 -2.27 20.65 -12.51
CA LYS A 254 -2.79 21.90 -13.06
C LYS A 254 -4.25 22.14 -12.67
N ASP A 255 -5.11 21.13 -12.73
CA ASP A 255 -6.52 21.27 -12.39
C ASP A 255 -6.72 21.38 -10.87
N LEU A 256 -5.89 20.70 -10.06
CA LEU A 256 -5.89 20.89 -8.60
C LEU A 256 -5.67 22.37 -8.22
N MET A 257 -4.73 23.03 -8.89
CA MET A 257 -4.47 24.46 -8.70
C MET A 257 -5.55 25.36 -9.33
N GLY A 258 -5.95 25.02 -10.56
CA GLY A 258 -6.83 25.83 -11.40
C GLY A 258 -8.32 25.70 -11.11
N GLU A 259 -8.77 24.62 -10.50
CA GLU A 259 -10.20 24.33 -10.29
C GLU A 259 -10.52 24.09 -8.82
N PHE A 260 -9.68 23.36 -8.09
CA PHE A 260 -9.93 22.99 -6.70
C PHE A 260 -9.37 23.98 -5.68
N GLY A 261 -8.52 24.92 -6.10
CA GLY A 261 -7.97 25.97 -5.24
C GLY A 261 -6.85 25.48 -4.32
N VAL A 262 -6.10 24.47 -4.76
CA VAL A 262 -4.93 23.99 -4.02
C VAL A 262 -3.71 24.83 -4.41
N GLU A 263 -2.91 25.26 -3.44
CA GLU A 263 -1.69 26.00 -3.73
C GLU A 263 -0.53 25.05 -4.06
N ARG A 264 0.44 25.53 -4.83
CA ARG A 264 1.62 24.73 -5.20
C ARG A 264 2.37 24.21 -3.97
N CYS A 265 2.52 25.04 -2.94
CA CYS A 265 3.25 24.67 -1.72
C CYS A 265 2.57 23.50 -0.97
N ASP A 266 1.23 23.40 -1.04
CA ASP A 266 0.49 22.31 -0.42
C ASP A 266 0.68 20.98 -1.17
N LEU A 267 0.99 21.03 -2.47
CA LEU A 267 1.24 19.85 -3.29
C LEU A 267 2.68 19.35 -3.16
N GLU A 268 3.61 20.22 -2.77
CA GLU A 268 5.04 19.91 -2.70
C GLU A 268 5.35 18.59 -1.96
N PRO A 269 4.73 18.24 -0.81
CA PRO A 269 5.01 16.96 -0.14
C PRO A 269 4.68 15.73 -0.98
N TYR A 270 3.69 15.82 -1.87
CA TYR A 270 3.20 14.73 -2.71
C TYR A 270 3.97 14.59 -4.04
N LEU A 271 4.73 15.60 -4.43
CA LEU A 271 5.45 15.61 -5.71
C LEU A 271 6.78 14.86 -5.61
N PRO A 272 7.21 14.16 -6.67
CA PRO A 272 8.47 13.44 -6.70
C PRO A 272 9.67 14.39 -6.57
N ALA A 273 10.83 13.85 -6.18
CA ALA A 273 12.06 14.62 -6.08
C ALA A 273 12.62 14.95 -7.48
N ASP A 274 13.40 16.04 -7.57
CA ASP A 274 14.12 16.43 -8.78
C ASP A 274 15.20 15.37 -9.13
N PRO A 275 15.11 14.72 -10.31
CA PRO A 275 16.08 13.72 -10.75
C PRO A 275 17.52 14.26 -10.78
N GLU A 276 17.72 15.51 -11.21
CA GLU A 276 19.07 16.08 -11.33
C GLU A 276 19.67 16.37 -9.95
N ALA A 277 18.86 16.81 -9.00
CA ALA A 277 19.30 17.00 -7.62
C ALA A 277 19.70 15.67 -6.95
N LEU A 278 18.95 14.59 -7.21
CA LEU A 278 19.28 13.25 -6.75
C LEU A 278 20.58 12.73 -7.37
N GLU A 279 20.81 13.00 -8.66
CA GLU A 279 22.06 12.64 -9.34
C GLU A 279 23.25 13.42 -8.77
N ARG A 280 23.15 14.75 -8.67
CA ARG A 280 24.23 15.60 -8.14
C ARG A 280 24.61 15.27 -6.69
N SER A 281 23.64 14.90 -5.86
CA SER A 281 23.89 14.53 -4.46
C SER A 281 24.53 13.14 -4.30
N GLY A 282 24.39 12.26 -5.31
CA GLY A 282 24.74 10.86 -5.19
C GLY A 282 23.85 10.10 -4.20
N THR A 283 22.58 10.52 -4.06
CA THR A 283 21.64 9.85 -3.13
C THR A 283 21.18 8.53 -3.71
N GLU A 284 21.35 7.46 -2.92
CA GLU A 284 20.96 6.09 -3.22
C GLU A 284 19.86 5.60 -2.27
N VAL A 285 18.90 4.85 -2.81
CA VAL A 285 17.79 4.25 -2.05
C VAL A 285 17.94 2.74 -2.10
N HIS A 286 18.22 2.15 -0.94
CA HIS A 286 18.46 0.72 -0.78
C HIS A 286 17.32 0.02 -0.05
N TYR A 287 17.09 -1.26 -0.35
CA TYR A 287 16.26 -2.16 0.44
C TYR A 287 17.13 -2.89 1.46
N LEU A 288 16.88 -2.68 2.75
CA LEU A 288 17.59 -3.39 3.81
C LEU A 288 17.32 -4.90 3.75
N GLY A 289 16.12 -5.31 3.30
CA GLY A 289 15.77 -6.71 3.10
C GLY A 289 16.55 -7.43 1.99
N TYR A 290 17.30 -6.71 1.15
CA TYR A 290 18.26 -7.33 0.23
C TYR A 290 19.48 -7.87 0.99
N TYR A 291 19.88 -7.17 2.05
CA TYR A 291 21.10 -7.44 2.81
C TYR A 291 20.88 -8.36 3.99
N LEU A 292 19.69 -8.28 4.61
CA LEU A 292 19.33 -9.06 5.78
C LEU A 292 18.13 -9.95 5.47
N PRO A 293 18.07 -11.18 6.03
CA PRO A 293 16.94 -12.08 5.84
C PRO A 293 15.69 -11.45 6.46
N TRP A 294 14.91 -10.76 5.63
CA TRP A 294 13.73 -10.05 6.10
C TRP A 294 12.60 -11.02 6.39
N HIS A 295 12.06 -10.97 7.60
CA HIS A 295 10.96 -11.79 8.06
C HIS A 295 9.91 -10.89 8.74
N PRO A 296 8.74 -10.62 8.12
CA PRO A 296 7.74 -9.69 8.63
C PRO A 296 7.27 -9.97 10.07
N GLN A 297 7.01 -11.24 10.41
CA GLN A 297 6.65 -11.62 11.78
C GLN A 297 7.84 -11.52 12.74
N GLY A 298 9.06 -11.75 12.26
CA GLY A 298 10.30 -11.54 13.02
C GLY A 298 10.50 -10.06 13.37
N CYS A 299 10.20 -9.14 12.44
CA CYS A 299 10.22 -7.70 12.69
C CYS A 299 9.20 -7.30 13.76
N TYR A 300 8.02 -7.96 13.79
CA TYR A 300 7.03 -7.75 14.85
C TYR A 300 7.60 -8.12 16.22
N TYR A 301 8.12 -9.34 16.40
CA TYR A 301 8.68 -9.76 17.68
C TYR A 301 9.86 -8.90 18.11
N TYR A 302 10.73 -8.53 17.16
CA TYR A 302 11.85 -7.64 17.43
C TYR A 302 11.39 -6.26 17.93
N ALA A 303 10.40 -5.66 17.28
CA ALA A 303 9.86 -4.35 17.68
C ALA A 303 9.15 -4.40 19.03
N VAL A 304 8.50 -5.53 19.37
CA VAL A 304 7.92 -5.75 20.70
C VAL A 304 9.02 -5.78 21.77
N GLU A 305 10.05 -6.60 21.55
CA GLU A 305 11.13 -6.81 22.52
C GLU A 305 12.00 -5.57 22.73
N GLN A 306 12.39 -4.90 21.64
CA GLN A 306 13.35 -3.80 21.69
C GLN A 306 12.69 -2.42 21.82
N GLY A 307 11.43 -2.29 21.40
CA GLY A 307 10.73 -1.00 21.32
C GLY A 307 9.42 -0.91 22.09
N GLY A 308 8.91 -2.02 22.64
CA GLY A 308 7.61 -2.07 23.29
C GLY A 308 6.43 -1.85 22.33
N PHE A 309 6.58 -2.25 21.04
CA PHE A 309 5.50 -2.22 20.06
C PHE A 309 4.25 -2.92 20.57
N ARG A 310 3.07 -2.36 20.29
CA ARG A 310 1.78 -2.90 20.69
C ARG A 310 0.92 -3.20 19.47
N PRO A 311 0.42 -4.44 19.31
CA PRO A 311 -0.56 -4.73 18.27
C PRO A 311 -1.87 -3.97 18.53
N SER A 312 -2.73 -3.90 17.52
CA SER A 312 -4.10 -3.42 17.67
C SER A 312 -4.82 -4.27 18.74
N PRO A 313 -5.72 -3.71 19.55
CA PRO A 313 -6.51 -4.48 20.52
C PRO A 313 -7.40 -5.53 19.84
N GLU A 314 -7.74 -5.32 18.57
CA GLU A 314 -8.63 -6.14 17.75
C GLU A 314 -7.98 -6.49 16.40
N ARG A 315 -8.60 -7.37 15.62
CA ARG A 315 -8.16 -7.64 14.24
C ARG A 315 -8.51 -6.47 13.32
N THR A 316 -7.72 -6.30 12.27
CA THR A 316 -8.06 -5.37 11.20
C THR A 316 -9.18 -5.97 10.31
N PRO A 317 -10.27 -5.23 10.01
CA PRO A 317 -11.30 -5.69 9.08
C PRO A 317 -10.70 -6.15 7.75
N GLY A 318 -11.23 -7.25 7.22
CA GLY A 318 -10.72 -7.89 6.01
C GLY A 318 -9.59 -8.89 6.26
N THR A 319 -9.12 -9.06 7.51
CA THR A 319 -8.07 -10.02 7.87
C THR A 319 -8.18 -10.51 9.31
N TYR A 320 -7.32 -11.48 9.65
CA TYR A 320 -7.11 -12.03 10.98
C TYR A 320 -5.93 -11.36 11.72
N SER A 321 -5.10 -10.57 11.02
CA SER A 321 -3.93 -9.91 11.60
C SER A 321 -4.29 -8.75 12.55
N LYS A 322 -3.40 -8.50 13.52
CA LYS A 322 -3.49 -7.42 14.51
C LYS A 322 -2.27 -6.48 14.50
N TYR A 323 -1.28 -6.71 13.66
CA TYR A 323 0.01 -6.01 13.75
C TYR A 323 0.52 -5.40 12.44
N ASN A 324 -0.13 -5.68 11.31
CA ASN A 324 0.25 -5.12 10.01
C ASN A 324 -0.59 -3.89 9.68
N SER A 325 0.08 -2.80 9.25
CA SER A 325 -0.57 -1.55 8.77
C SER A 325 -1.63 -0.99 9.72
N ILE A 326 -1.31 -0.91 11.01
CA ILE A 326 -2.30 -0.58 12.04
C ILE A 326 -2.29 0.90 12.42
N ASP A 327 -1.46 1.73 11.79
CA ASP A 327 -1.23 3.12 12.16
C ASP A 327 -2.23 4.12 11.56
N ASP A 328 -2.89 3.77 10.45
CA ASP A 328 -3.87 4.60 9.75
C ASP A 328 -5.27 3.99 9.78
N ARG A 329 -6.28 4.76 10.19
CA ARG A 329 -7.69 4.33 10.16
C ARG A 329 -8.21 4.10 8.73
N ILE A 330 -7.64 4.76 7.71
CA ILE A 330 -8.06 4.60 6.31
C ILE A 330 -7.60 3.27 5.69
N ASP A 331 -6.62 2.58 6.27
CA ASP A 331 -6.09 1.31 5.73
C ASP A 331 -7.19 0.25 5.52
N ASP A 332 -8.17 0.18 6.43
CA ASP A 332 -9.30 -0.75 6.31
C ASP A 332 -10.08 -0.56 4.99
N PHE A 333 -10.32 0.70 4.61
CA PHE A 333 -10.98 1.04 3.34
C PHE A 333 -10.06 0.83 2.14
N HIS A 334 -8.74 0.97 2.29
CA HIS A 334 -7.80 0.64 1.23
C HIS A 334 -8.00 -0.82 0.78
N TYR A 335 -8.04 -1.76 1.71
CA TYR A 335 -8.20 -3.17 1.36
C TYR A 335 -9.62 -3.55 0.95
N HIS A 336 -10.65 -2.89 1.49
CA HIS A 336 -12.02 -3.06 0.97
C HIS A 336 -12.11 -2.61 -0.50
N THR A 337 -11.57 -1.44 -0.86
CA THR A 337 -11.54 -0.99 -2.26
C THR A 337 -10.70 -1.90 -3.18
N THR A 338 -9.60 -2.46 -2.67
CA THR A 338 -8.79 -3.48 -3.38
C THR A 338 -9.64 -4.72 -3.68
N PHE A 339 -10.41 -5.22 -2.70
CA PHE A 339 -11.31 -6.36 -2.89
C PHE A 339 -12.38 -6.09 -3.97
N ILE A 340 -13.02 -4.93 -3.93
CA ILE A 340 -14.02 -4.54 -4.93
C ILE A 340 -13.42 -4.51 -6.35
N LYS A 341 -12.22 -3.93 -6.51
CA LYS A 341 -11.60 -3.76 -7.84
C LYS A 341 -10.98 -5.05 -8.40
N PHE A 342 -10.35 -5.83 -7.54
CA PHE A 342 -9.43 -6.90 -7.96
C PHE A 342 -9.85 -8.30 -7.48
N GLY A 343 -10.94 -8.41 -6.71
CA GLY A 343 -11.47 -9.69 -6.23
C GLY A 343 -10.60 -10.39 -5.18
N ILE A 344 -9.61 -9.67 -4.62
CA ILE A 344 -8.74 -10.13 -3.53
C ILE A 344 -8.63 -9.04 -2.47
N GLY A 345 -8.71 -9.42 -1.20
CA GLY A 345 -8.70 -8.51 -0.05
C GLY A 345 -7.47 -8.68 0.83
N ARG A 346 -7.50 -8.06 2.02
CA ARG A 346 -6.38 -8.06 2.97
C ARG A 346 -5.95 -9.47 3.38
N ALA A 347 -6.90 -10.36 3.70
CA ALA A 347 -6.59 -11.73 4.11
C ALA A 347 -5.85 -12.49 3.01
N THR A 348 -6.19 -12.28 1.73
CA THR A 348 -5.42 -12.88 0.63
C THR A 348 -3.96 -12.41 0.63
N TYR A 349 -3.68 -11.12 0.87
CA TYR A 349 -2.31 -10.61 0.92
C TYR A 349 -1.54 -11.16 2.13
N ASP A 350 -2.14 -11.08 3.32
CA ASP A 350 -1.51 -11.53 4.57
C ASP A 350 -1.28 -13.05 4.53
N ALA A 351 -2.30 -13.86 4.22
CA ALA A 351 -2.17 -15.31 4.16
C ALA A 351 -1.18 -15.76 3.08
N ALA A 352 -1.15 -15.08 1.91
CA ALA A 352 -0.17 -15.42 0.90
C ALA A 352 1.26 -15.17 1.38
N GLN A 353 1.53 -14.11 2.14
CA GLN A 353 2.83 -13.82 2.73
C GLN A 353 3.20 -14.87 3.79
N GLU A 354 2.29 -15.16 4.71
CA GLU A 354 2.52 -16.10 5.81
C GLU A 354 2.75 -17.54 5.30
N ILE A 355 2.07 -17.96 4.23
CA ILE A 355 2.35 -19.24 3.55
C ILE A 355 3.78 -19.28 2.99
N ARG A 356 4.25 -18.18 2.37
CA ARG A 356 5.61 -18.12 1.81
C ARG A 356 6.69 -18.17 2.89
N ASN A 357 6.38 -17.67 4.08
CA ASN A 357 7.24 -17.72 5.26
C ASN A 357 7.08 -19.00 6.09
N GLU A 358 6.22 -19.93 5.67
CA GLU A 358 5.95 -21.20 6.37
C GLU A 358 5.32 -21.00 7.76
N GLU A 359 4.63 -19.88 7.97
CA GLU A 359 3.90 -19.56 9.21
C GLU A 359 2.54 -20.27 9.26
N ILE A 360 1.91 -20.47 8.10
CA ILE A 360 0.66 -21.21 7.92
C ILE A 360 0.71 -22.11 6.68
N THR A 361 -0.12 -23.13 6.65
CA THR A 361 -0.33 -23.97 5.46
C THR A 361 -1.21 -23.26 4.42
N ARG A 362 -1.19 -23.75 3.18
CA ARG A 362 -2.06 -23.21 2.13
C ARG A 362 -3.53 -23.45 2.45
N GLU A 363 -3.86 -24.60 3.03
CA GLU A 363 -5.21 -24.99 3.43
C GLU A 363 -5.77 -24.03 4.49
N GLU A 364 -4.98 -23.69 5.50
CA GLU A 364 -5.32 -22.66 6.49
C GLU A 364 -5.51 -21.31 5.83
N GLY A 365 -4.61 -20.91 4.92
CA GLY A 365 -4.75 -19.66 4.17
C GLY A 365 -6.04 -19.58 3.35
N VAL A 366 -6.44 -20.68 2.68
CA VAL A 366 -7.72 -20.75 1.94
C VAL A 366 -8.91 -20.55 2.87
N ALA A 367 -8.89 -21.17 4.05
CA ALA A 367 -9.94 -21.00 5.05
C ALA A 367 -10.02 -19.55 5.59
N LEU A 368 -8.87 -18.92 5.84
CA LEU A 368 -8.79 -17.53 6.30
C LEU A 368 -9.29 -16.55 5.22
N VAL A 369 -8.89 -16.73 3.97
CA VAL A 369 -9.40 -15.93 2.84
C VAL A 369 -10.92 -16.04 2.74
N ARG A 370 -11.46 -17.25 2.78
CA ARG A 370 -12.92 -17.47 2.75
C ARG A 370 -13.66 -16.74 3.88
N LYS A 371 -13.04 -16.67 5.06
CA LYS A 371 -13.66 -16.10 6.26
C LYS A 371 -13.63 -14.57 6.26
N PHE A 372 -12.56 -13.95 5.77
CA PHE A 372 -12.29 -12.54 6.02
C PHE A 372 -12.24 -11.64 4.79
N ASP A 373 -11.90 -12.14 3.59
CA ASP A 373 -11.84 -11.27 2.42
C ASP A 373 -13.20 -10.67 2.09
N GLY A 374 -13.22 -9.36 1.84
CA GLY A 374 -14.44 -8.62 1.50
C GLY A 374 -15.29 -8.18 2.68
N GLU A 375 -14.83 -8.39 3.90
CA GLU A 375 -15.45 -7.79 5.08
C GLU A 375 -15.50 -6.26 4.97
N PHE A 376 -16.67 -5.69 5.25
CA PHE A 376 -16.84 -4.24 5.25
C PHE A 376 -16.22 -3.61 6.51
N PRO A 377 -15.41 -2.55 6.39
CA PRO A 377 -14.69 -1.93 7.50
C PRO A 377 -15.56 -1.02 8.37
N GLU A 378 -16.40 -1.60 9.22
CA GLU A 378 -17.41 -0.87 10.00
C GLU A 378 -16.78 0.04 11.08
N ARG A 379 -15.70 -0.39 11.74
CA ARG A 379 -15.18 0.22 12.98
C ARG A 379 -14.82 1.72 12.89
N PHE A 380 -14.50 2.23 11.71
CA PHE A 380 -14.18 3.65 11.46
C PHE A 380 -15.02 4.28 10.34
N ALA A 381 -16.05 3.59 9.84
CA ALA A 381 -16.78 4.00 8.64
C ALA A 381 -17.35 5.42 8.75
N GLU A 382 -18.04 5.76 9.84
CA GLU A 382 -18.64 7.08 10.03
C GLU A 382 -17.60 8.21 10.15
N GLU A 383 -16.45 7.93 10.76
CA GLU A 383 -15.35 8.89 10.82
C GLU A 383 -14.73 9.12 9.43
N ILE A 384 -14.55 8.04 8.66
CA ILE A 384 -13.99 8.09 7.32
C ILE A 384 -14.95 8.79 6.36
N PHE A 385 -16.26 8.56 6.44
CA PHE A 385 -17.23 9.30 5.62
C PHE A 385 -17.25 10.79 5.96
N ARG A 386 -17.15 11.16 7.24
CA ARG A 386 -16.94 12.57 7.61
C ARG A 386 -15.61 13.11 7.08
N TYR A 387 -14.53 12.34 7.16
CA TYR A 387 -13.24 12.73 6.61
C TYR A 387 -13.35 12.95 5.11
N LEU A 388 -13.95 12.05 4.34
CA LEU A 388 -14.09 12.17 2.87
C LEU A 388 -15.10 13.23 2.41
N SER A 389 -15.77 13.92 3.34
CA SER A 389 -16.73 14.97 3.03
C SER A 389 -16.05 16.32 2.77
N ILE A 390 -16.42 16.97 1.67
CA ILE A 390 -15.87 18.24 1.18
C ILE A 390 -16.93 19.32 1.35
N SER A 391 -17.20 19.70 2.60
CA SER A 391 -18.27 20.68 2.91
C SER A 391 -17.99 22.06 2.29
N GLU A 392 -19.03 22.78 1.86
CA GLU A 392 -18.86 24.14 1.29
C GLU A 392 -18.18 25.10 2.27
N ARG A 393 -18.47 24.97 3.56
CA ARG A 393 -17.86 25.78 4.63
C ARG A 393 -16.34 25.59 4.69
N GLU A 394 -15.85 24.36 4.62
CA GLU A 394 -14.42 24.06 4.69
C GLU A 394 -13.73 24.13 3.32
N PHE A 395 -14.48 23.99 2.22
CA PHE A 395 -13.97 23.86 0.85
C PHE A 395 -14.82 24.65 -0.14
N PRO A 396 -14.91 25.98 -0.03
CA PRO A 396 -15.86 26.79 -0.83
C PRO A 396 -15.64 26.69 -2.34
N ARG A 397 -14.40 26.41 -2.76
CA ARG A 397 -14.06 26.19 -4.18
C ARG A 397 -14.19 24.73 -4.58
N ALA A 398 -13.49 23.83 -3.90
CA ALA A 398 -13.49 22.40 -4.25
C ALA A 398 -14.87 21.74 -4.12
N SER A 399 -15.70 22.12 -3.15
CA SER A 399 -17.05 21.55 -2.98
C SER A 399 -17.93 21.72 -4.22
N ARG A 400 -17.76 22.81 -4.98
CA ARG A 400 -18.49 23.09 -6.23
C ARG A 400 -18.14 22.12 -7.36
N MET A 401 -17.02 21.42 -7.23
CA MET A 401 -16.59 20.38 -8.16
C MET A 401 -17.26 19.04 -7.86
N PHE A 402 -18.03 18.90 -6.78
CA PHE A 402 -18.73 17.66 -6.43
C PHE A 402 -20.25 17.88 -6.51
N GLN A 403 -20.96 17.03 -7.25
CA GLN A 403 -22.43 17.04 -7.23
C GLN A 403 -22.99 16.66 -5.85
N GLN A 404 -22.31 15.77 -5.12
CA GLN A 404 -22.59 15.47 -3.73
C GLN A 404 -21.30 15.61 -2.91
N PRO A 405 -21.08 16.78 -2.29
CA PRO A 405 -19.84 17.04 -1.55
C PRO A 405 -19.71 16.21 -0.27
N LEU A 406 -20.84 15.83 0.35
CA LEU A 406 -20.85 14.99 1.54
C LEU A 406 -20.77 13.51 1.15
N MET A 407 -19.84 12.78 1.78
CA MET A 407 -19.74 11.34 1.63
C MET A 407 -20.63 10.66 2.68
N ASP A 408 -21.45 9.73 2.24
CA ASP A 408 -22.22 8.83 3.08
C ASP A 408 -22.07 7.39 2.58
N ARG A 409 -22.68 6.46 3.32
CA ARG A 409 -22.61 5.03 3.03
C ARG A 409 -23.20 4.68 1.66
N ASP A 410 -24.31 5.31 1.28
CA ASP A 410 -25.00 5.03 0.03
C ASP A 410 -24.20 5.52 -1.18
N TYR A 411 -23.59 6.70 -1.06
CA TYR A 411 -22.65 7.22 -2.05
C TYR A 411 -21.45 6.29 -2.21
N TYR A 412 -20.85 5.85 -1.10
CA TYR A 412 -19.71 4.94 -1.13
C TYR A 412 -20.04 3.62 -1.85
N TRP A 413 -21.18 3.01 -1.54
CA TRP A 413 -21.59 1.76 -2.19
C TRP A 413 -21.96 1.97 -3.66
N SER A 414 -22.63 3.07 -4.00
CA SER A 414 -22.94 3.42 -5.38
C SER A 414 -21.66 3.61 -6.21
N LEU A 415 -20.62 4.18 -5.59
CA LEU A 415 -19.29 4.29 -6.19
C LEU A 415 -18.64 2.91 -6.31
N ALA A 416 -18.66 2.09 -5.26
CA ALA A 416 -18.10 0.74 -5.26
C ALA A 416 -18.65 -0.10 -6.42
N ASP A 417 -19.94 0.00 -6.70
CA ASP A 417 -20.58 -0.73 -7.81
C ASP A 417 -20.00 -0.35 -9.16
N GLN A 418 -19.63 0.92 -9.36
CA GLN A 418 -18.97 1.36 -10.59
C GLN A 418 -17.55 0.82 -10.75
N PHE A 419 -16.90 0.42 -9.67
CA PHE A 419 -15.52 -0.07 -9.70
C PHE A 419 -15.41 -1.60 -9.70
N ARG A 420 -16.52 -2.32 -9.84
CA ARG A 420 -16.51 -3.76 -10.05
C ARG A 420 -16.21 -4.09 -11.50
N SER A 421 -15.29 -5.03 -11.73
CA SER A 421 -15.05 -5.57 -13.07
C SER A 421 -16.04 -6.70 -13.40
N PRO A 422 -16.78 -6.66 -14.53
CA PRO A 422 -17.75 -7.69 -14.90
C PRO A 422 -17.22 -9.12 -14.92
N HIS A 423 -15.97 -9.32 -15.35
CA HIS A 423 -15.33 -10.65 -15.34
C HIS A 423 -15.03 -11.20 -13.93
N LEU A 424 -15.02 -10.36 -12.90
CA LEU A 424 -14.82 -10.78 -11.50
C LEU A 424 -16.13 -10.92 -10.75
N TRP A 425 -17.13 -10.12 -11.09
CA TRP A 425 -18.35 -9.96 -10.29
C TRP A 425 -19.61 -10.40 -11.03
N ALA A 426 -20.50 -11.06 -10.31
CA ALA A 426 -21.86 -11.36 -10.73
C ALA A 426 -22.85 -10.68 -9.78
N TRP A 427 -23.96 -10.20 -10.32
CA TRP A 427 -25.12 -9.78 -9.55
C TRP A 427 -26.16 -10.91 -9.57
N GLU A 428 -26.45 -11.48 -8.41
CA GLU A 428 -27.40 -12.58 -8.26
C GLU A 428 -28.09 -12.52 -6.91
N HIS A 429 -29.37 -12.92 -6.85
CA HIS A 429 -30.16 -12.95 -5.61
C HIS A 429 -30.15 -11.64 -4.79
N GLY A 430 -30.00 -10.49 -5.47
CA GLY A 430 -29.96 -9.18 -4.81
C GLY A 430 -28.62 -8.79 -4.20
N GLY A 431 -27.54 -9.51 -4.51
CA GLY A 431 -26.20 -9.23 -4.00
C GLY A 431 -25.08 -9.44 -5.02
N TRP A 432 -23.90 -8.91 -4.68
CA TRP A 432 -22.67 -9.10 -5.44
C TRP A 432 -21.96 -10.39 -4.99
N ARG A 433 -21.54 -11.22 -5.95
CA ARG A 433 -20.72 -12.40 -5.70
C ARG A 433 -19.50 -12.42 -6.63
N LEU A 434 -18.35 -12.86 -6.11
CA LEU A 434 -17.20 -13.18 -6.94
C LEU A 434 -17.46 -14.42 -7.80
N ARG A 435 -17.10 -14.35 -9.07
CA ARG A 435 -17.21 -15.47 -10.01
C ARG A 435 -16.17 -16.56 -9.74
N HIS A 436 -15.02 -16.17 -9.22
CA HIS A 436 -13.87 -17.02 -8.97
C HIS A 436 -13.33 -16.77 -7.57
N THR A 437 -13.07 -17.84 -6.83
CA THR A 437 -12.51 -17.77 -5.48
C THR A 437 -11.50 -18.89 -5.28
N VAL A 438 -10.49 -18.66 -4.43
CA VAL A 438 -9.46 -19.66 -4.14
C VAL A 438 -10.02 -20.91 -3.43
N PHE A 439 -11.19 -20.79 -2.82
CA PHE A 439 -11.91 -21.84 -2.09
C PHE A 439 -13.03 -22.50 -2.93
N GLN A 440 -13.11 -22.22 -4.23
CA GLN A 440 -14.10 -22.84 -5.10
C GLN A 440 -13.84 -24.35 -5.22
N GLY A 441 -14.88 -25.17 -4.96
CA GLY A 441 -14.75 -26.64 -4.99
C GLY A 441 -14.14 -27.27 -3.73
N VAL A 442 -13.92 -26.49 -2.66
CA VAL A 442 -13.44 -27.00 -1.36
C VAL A 442 -14.64 -27.31 -0.47
N GLU A 443 -14.97 -28.59 -0.30
CA GLU A 443 -15.87 -29.05 0.77
C GLU A 443 -15.12 -28.99 2.11
N MET A 444 -15.70 -28.33 3.10
CA MET A 444 -15.09 -28.20 4.42
C MET A 444 -15.58 -29.35 5.30
N GLU A 445 -14.67 -30.19 5.80
CA GLU A 445 -14.98 -31.12 6.89
C GLU A 445 -15.41 -30.34 8.15
N GLU A 446 -16.45 -30.81 8.85
CA GLU A 446 -17.07 -30.12 9.99
C GLU A 446 -16.09 -29.79 11.14
N GLY A 447 -14.94 -30.46 11.21
CA GLY A 447 -13.92 -30.29 12.26
C GLY A 447 -13.16 -28.95 12.25
N VAL A 448 -13.11 -28.23 11.13
CA VAL A 448 -12.40 -26.93 11.04
C VAL A 448 -13.23 -25.79 11.66
N ARG A 449 -14.54 -25.97 11.84
CA ARG A 449 -15.43 -24.95 12.43
C ARG A 449 -15.11 -24.61 13.89
N HIS A 450 -14.45 -25.52 14.63
CA HIS A 450 -14.23 -25.36 16.08
C HIS A 450 -12.85 -24.80 16.46
N LYS A 451 -11.89 -24.72 15.54
CA LYS A 451 -10.56 -24.11 15.81
C LYS A 451 -10.45 -22.65 15.39
N ILE A 452 -11.43 -22.13 14.64
CA ILE A 452 -11.44 -20.76 14.11
C ILE A 452 -12.61 -19.94 14.71
N ALA A 453 -13.16 -20.36 15.85
CA ALA A 453 -14.16 -19.59 16.59
C ALA A 453 -13.50 -18.63 17.58
#